data_AF-A0A068SPY0-F1
#
_entry.id   AF-A0A068SPY0-F1
#
_cell.length_a   1.000
_cell.length_b   1.000
_cell.length_c   1.000
_cell.angle_alpha   90.00
_cell.angle_beta   90.00
_cell.angle_gamma   90.00
#
_symmetry.space_group_name_H-M   'P 1'
#
loop_
_entity.id
_entity.type
_entity.pdbx_description
1 polymer ?
#
loop_
_entity_poly.entity_id
_entity_poly.type
_entity_poly.pdbx_seq_one_letter_code
_entity_poly.pdbx_strand_id
1 'polypeptide(L)' 'MTKLLDRAIEAARELPAEMQDEIAEILLRFMGEDDGDVYQLTPEEEADLEEADREIERGEIATEEEVRAMWAKYRL' A
#
# COMPACT_ATOMS: atom_id res chain seq x y z
N MET A 1 15.96 6.44 22.42
CA MET A 1 15.84 5.60 21.21
C MET A 1 16.95 6.04 20.25
N THR A 2 16.84 5.88 18.93
CA THR A 2 17.73 6.65 18.05
C THR A 2 17.40 8.14 18.20
N LYS A 3 18.39 9.03 18.01
CA LYS A 3 18.15 10.48 18.12
C LYS A 3 17.05 10.96 17.17
N LEU A 4 16.90 10.31 16.03
CA LEU A 4 15.87 10.61 15.04
C LEU A 4 14.48 10.18 15.55
N LEU A 5 14.36 8.96 16.09
CA LEU A 5 13.08 8.47 16.62
C LEU A 5 12.65 9.25 17.88
N ASP A 6 13.59 9.63 18.75
CA ASP A 6 13.29 10.47 19.93
C ASP A 6 12.67 11.81 19.51
N ARG A 7 13.26 12.46 18.50
CA ARG A 7 12.73 13.72 17.95
C ARG A 7 11.36 13.53 17.31
N ALA A 8 11.14 12.42 16.60
CA ALA A 8 9.87 12.15 15.94
C ALA A 8 8.73 11.97 16.96
N ILE A 9 8.98 11.24 18.05
CA ILE A 9 7.98 11.07 19.13
C ILE A 9 7.68 12.40 19.83
N GLU A 10 8.69 13.21 20.14
CA GLU A 10 8.44 14.52 20.76
C GLU A 10 7.65 15.45 19.83
N ALA A 11 7.89 15.42 18.52
CA ALA A 11 7.09 16.18 17.56
C ALA A 11 5.64 15.66 17.45
N ALA A 12 5.45 14.34 17.48
CA ALA A 12 4.13 13.73 17.41
C ALA A 12 3.24 14.10 18.61
N ARG A 13 3.81 14.26 19.81
CA ARG A 13 3.06 14.65 21.02
C ARG A 13 2.35 15.99 20.93
N GLU A 14 2.83 16.90 20.10
CA GLU A 14 2.25 18.23 19.91
C GLU A 14 1.10 18.25 18.89
N LEU A 15 0.84 17.11 18.21
CA LEU A 15 -0.23 17.00 17.22
C LEU A 15 -1.61 16.80 17.88
N PRO A 16 -2.72 17.07 17.17
CA PRO A 16 -4.05 16.65 17.60
C PRO A 16 -4.12 15.13 17.81
N ALA A 17 -4.94 14.68 18.77
CA ALA A 17 -5.05 13.26 19.13
C ALA A 17 -5.30 12.33 17.94
N GLU A 18 -6.19 12.71 17.03
CA GLU A 18 -6.49 11.96 15.81
C GLU A 18 -5.25 11.71 14.93
N MET A 19 -4.38 12.71 14.80
CA MET A 19 -3.13 12.58 14.04
C MET A 19 -2.06 11.78 14.82
N GLN A 20 -2.10 11.81 16.15
CA GLN A 20 -1.23 10.94 16.96
C GLN A 20 -1.60 9.47 16.75
N ASP A 21 -2.89 9.16 16.74
CA ASP A 21 -3.41 7.82 16.51
C ASP A 21 -3.08 7.34 15.08
N GLU A 22 -3.25 8.19 14.06
CA GLU A 22 -2.88 7.83 12.67
C GLU A 22 -1.39 7.50 12.52
N ILE A 23 -0.51 8.29 13.14
CA ILE A 23 0.94 8.00 13.14
C ILE A 23 1.24 6.71 13.91
N ALA A 24 0.56 6.48 15.04
CA ALA A 24 0.72 5.26 15.81
C ALA A 24 0.31 4.02 15.00
N GLU A 25 -0.83 4.06 14.30
CA GLU A 25 -1.28 2.98 13.41
C GLU A 25 -0.26 2.67 12.31
N ILE A 26 0.29 3.70 11.65
CA ILE A 26 1.31 3.50 10.61
C ILE A 26 2.55 2.81 11.18
N LEU A 27 3.01 3.23 12.36
CA LEU A 27 4.17 2.62 13.02
C LEU A 27 3.89 1.17 13.44
N LEU A 28 2.71 0.89 14.00
CA LEU A 28 2.30 -0.46 14.39
C LEU A 28 2.22 -1.37 13.15
N ARG A 29 1.61 -0.93 12.05
CA ARG A 29 1.62 -1.65 10.77
C ARG A 29 3.03 -1.92 10.27
N PHE A 30 3.91 -0.92 10.32
CA PHE A 30 5.30 -1.07 9.89
C PHE A 30 6.06 -2.11 10.74
N MET A 31 5.74 -2.21 12.02
CA MET A 31 6.31 -3.21 12.93
C MET A 31 5.65 -4.58 12.84
N GLY A 32 4.55 -4.71 12.07
CA GLY A 32 3.72 -5.91 12.06
C GLY A 32 2.94 -6.14 13.36
N GLU A 33 2.69 -5.06 14.11
CA GLU A 33 1.90 -5.03 15.35
C GLU A 33 0.46 -4.54 15.12
N ASP A 34 0.03 -4.37 13.87
CA ASP A 34 -1.40 -4.22 13.55
C ASP A 34 -2.08 -5.58 13.73
N ASP A 35 -3.17 -5.63 14.51
CA ASP A 35 -4.03 -6.81 14.69
C ASP A 35 -4.77 -7.19 13.39
N GLY A 36 -4.70 -6.35 12.36
CA GLY A 36 -5.13 -6.69 11.01
C GLY A 36 -4.19 -7.72 10.37
N ASP A 37 -4.70 -8.93 10.13
CA ASP A 37 -4.01 -9.94 9.31
C ASP A 37 -3.60 -9.31 7.97
N VAL A 38 -2.30 -9.10 7.76
CA VAL A 38 -1.76 -8.75 6.45
C VAL A 38 -2.12 -9.89 5.51
N TYR A 39 -2.93 -9.61 4.49
CA TYR A 39 -3.33 -10.61 3.52
C TYR A 39 -2.10 -11.29 2.93
N GLN A 40 -1.97 -12.58 3.18
CA GLN A 40 -0.93 -13.40 2.57
C GLN A 40 -1.46 -13.92 1.25
N LEU A 41 -0.81 -13.51 0.17
CA LEU A 41 -1.12 -14.01 -1.16
C LEU A 41 -1.02 -15.53 -1.17
N THR A 42 -1.97 -16.18 -1.83
CA THR A 42 -1.83 -17.58 -2.19
C THR A 42 -0.69 -17.72 -3.22
N PRO A 43 -0.07 -18.91 -3.36
CA PRO A 43 0.95 -19.13 -4.37
C PRO A 43 0.47 -18.85 -5.81
N GLU A 44 -0.83 -18.98 -6.06
CA GLU A 44 -1.44 -18.66 -7.35
C GLU A 44 -1.47 -17.14 -7.58
N GLU A 45 -1.94 -16.37 -6.60
CA GLU A 45 -1.96 -14.90 -6.69
C GLU A 45 -0.56 -14.30 -6.78
N GLU A 46 0.42 -14.87 -6.07
CA GLU A 46 1.82 -14.43 -6.18
C GLU A 46 2.38 -14.71 -7.58
N ALA A 47 2.09 -15.88 -8.16
CA ALA A 47 2.49 -16.20 -9.52
C ALA A 47 1.80 -15.31 -10.57
N ASP A 48 0.54 -14.92 -10.35
CA ASP A 48 -0.19 -13.98 -11.21
C ASP A 48 0.47 -12.59 -11.20
N LEU A 49 0.91 -12.10 -10.04
CA LEU A 49 1.65 -10.84 -9.94
C LEU A 49 3.02 -10.92 -10.62
N GLU A 50 3.75 -12.02 -10.45
CA GLU A 50 5.01 -12.23 -11.15
C GLU A 50 4.84 -12.23 -12.69
N GLU A 51 3.73 -12.76 -13.20
CA GLU A 51 3.44 -12.67 -14.63
C GLU A 51 3.08 -11.25 -15.05
N ALA A 52 2.26 -10.54 -14.28
CA ALA A 52 1.93 -9.14 -14.55
C ALA A 52 3.19 -8.26 -14.62
N ASP A 53 4.16 -8.46 -13.74
CA ASP A 53 5.45 -7.77 -13.79
C ASP A 53 6.21 -8.07 -15.10
N ARG A 54 6.20 -9.33 -15.54
CA ARG A 54 6.80 -9.71 -16.83
C ARG A 54 6.06 -9.12 -18.03
N GLU A 55 4.74 -9.01 -17.99
CA GLU A 55 3.94 -8.33 -19.02
C GLU A 55 4.31 -6.85 -19.12
N ILE A 56 4.50 -6.17 -17.97
CA ILE A 56 4.96 -4.78 -17.92
C ILE A 56 6.34 -4.64 -18.56
N GLU A 57 7.29 -5.52 -18.24
CA GLU A 57 8.63 -5.52 -18.85
C GLU A 57 8.59 -5.72 -20.36
N ARG A 58 7.66 -6.56 -20.85
CA ARG A 58 7.43 -6.77 -22.29
C ARG A 58 6.65 -5.63 -22.95
N GLY A 59 6.06 -4.73 -22.17
CA GLY A 59 5.19 -3.66 -22.66
C GLY A 59 3.82 -4.19 -23.10
N GLU A 60 3.40 -5.36 -22.63
CA GLU A 60 2.10 -5.99 -22.88
C GLU A 60 1.02 -5.37 -21.98
N ILE A 61 0.95 -4.04 -21.98
CA ILE A 61 0.01 -3.26 -21.19
C ILE A 61 -1.10 -2.71 -22.08
N ALA A 62 -2.31 -2.63 -21.54
CA ALA A 62 -3.43 -2.02 -22.24
C ALA A 62 -3.15 -0.53 -22.52
N THR A 63 -3.49 -0.09 -23.73
CA THR A 63 -3.48 1.32 -24.12
C THR A 63 -4.57 2.10 -23.38
N GLU A 64 -4.43 3.42 -23.33
CA GLU A 64 -5.47 4.26 -22.72
C GLU A 64 -6.83 4.10 -23.43
N GLU A 65 -6.84 3.96 -24.76
CA GLU A 65 -8.05 3.71 -25.54
C GLU A 65 -8.74 2.40 -25.13
N GLU A 66 -7.97 1.34 -24.92
CA GLU A 66 -8.50 0.03 -24.49
C GLU A 66 -9.07 0.11 -23.07
N VAL A 67 -8.38 0.80 -22.15
CA VAL A 67 -8.88 1.03 -20.79
C VAL A 67 -10.18 1.83 -20.81
N ARG A 68 -10.24 2.93 -21.58
CA ARG A 68 -11.47 3.75 -21.73
C ARG A 68 -12.63 2.94 -22.32
N ALA A 69 -12.36 2.11 -23.33
CA ALA A 69 -13.38 1.25 -23.93
C ALA A 69 -13.91 0.21 -22.93
N MET A 70 -13.02 -0.36 -22.11
CA MET A 70 -13.38 -1.30 -21.05
C MET A 70 -14.27 -0.64 -19.98
N TRP A 71 -13.93 0.55 -19.49
CA TRP A 71 -14.76 1.27 -18.51
C TRP A 71 -16.12 1.68 -19.06
N ALA A 72 -16.17 2.15 -20.32
CA ALA A 72 -17.42 2.51 -20.97
C ALA A 72 -18.44 1.35 -21.02
N LYS A 73 -17.97 0.10 -21.12
CA LYS A 73 -18.81 -1.11 -21.05
C LYS A 73 -19.56 -1.21 -19.71
N TYR A 74 -18.93 -0.78 -18.62
CA TYR A 74 -19.48 -0.85 -17.26
C TYR A 74 -20.10 0.47 -16.79
N ARG A 75 -20.10 1.51 -17.63
CA ARG A 75 -20.58 2.87 -17.30
C ARG A 75 -19.83 3.49 -16.11
N LEU A 76 -18.56 3.13 -15.96
CA LEU A 76 -17.61 3.70 -15.00
C LEU A 76 -16.82 4.85 -15.64
#